data_AF-A0A2J7RH33-F1
#
_entry.id   AF-A0A2J7RH33-F1
#
_cell.length_a   1.000
_cell.length_b   1.000
_cell.length_c   1.000
_cell.angle_alpha   90.00
_cell.angle_beta   90.00
_cell.angle_gamma   90.00
#
_symmetry.space_group_name_H-M   'P 1'
#
loop_
_entity.id
_entity.type
_entity.pdbx_description
1 polymer ?
#
loop_
_entity_poly.entity_id
_entity_poly.type
_entity_poly.pdbx_seq_one_letter_code
_entity_poly.pdbx_strand_id
1 'polypeptide(L)'
;MVDSEDSLNAPTPELIPLHHPGEKSTSSEFRYLRGQNLLFHSLRGGDWLLLCVGTCFAFIHGICFPLITLILGHMTDILLSQAEQRCNSSNSSLSYLSQYDEETDSYEELSIENLLQNTSSGFVNPQQLLDIFSSEPGSISQEEFEDLLSLLSAILGITVLVAAFLQPFCWELCSSRQLHCLLQDLFCQLLWQNMAWYDCHKDKDLASQLISHVDQIHHGTGARAGMLLQYSATCASGFIIAFIVNWRLTIFILPLFFQCLVAPHLLDKVYLHLTSKRYHEAGQIAEEILSNFQPGDDTDGTAVELNCYKEAIQQSQKATLKRYYSIISGMLVVYLVANAVLAVALWQNWKLIEMGCLAPGAVATVFFSVIGGMLSINKILPLGAAVMSATQSAAALTVIIDNASAEKGTELTNKTEITGKVQFKDVSFSYPLDSKKQVQCNNSFLYLNYLNIRLESVEHKINNGIL
;
A
#
# COMPACT_ATOMS: atom_id res chain seq x y z
N MET A 1 -7.71 -40.30 19.16
CA MET A 1 -9.15 -40.31 19.44
C MET A 1 -9.76 -39.33 18.45
N VAL A 2 -10.39 -39.90 17.43
CA VAL A 2 -11.22 -39.34 16.35
C VAL A 2 -11.03 -37.86 16.00
N ASP A 3 -10.48 -37.66 14.80
CA ASP A 3 -10.45 -36.42 14.03
C ASP A 3 -11.85 -35.81 13.89
N SER A 4 -11.94 -34.52 14.19
CA SER A 4 -13.02 -33.64 13.74
C SER A 4 -12.37 -32.46 13.03
N GLU A 5 -12.04 -32.69 11.76
CA GLU A 5 -11.95 -31.64 10.75
C GLU A 5 -13.36 -31.05 10.60
N ASP A 6 -13.66 -29.98 11.34
CA ASP A 6 -14.60 -28.94 10.93
C ASP A 6 -14.67 -27.88 12.04
N SER A 7 -14.61 -26.62 11.62
CA SER A 7 -14.49 -25.40 12.43
C SER A 7 -13.07 -25.11 12.94
N LEU A 8 -12.43 -24.09 12.36
CA LEU A 8 -11.76 -22.99 13.10
C LEU A 8 -11.02 -22.09 12.08
N ASN A 9 -11.78 -21.30 11.33
CA ASN A 9 -11.24 -20.05 10.81
C ASN A 9 -11.19 -19.07 12.00
N ALA A 10 -9.99 -18.70 12.44
CA ALA A 10 -9.84 -17.56 13.33
C ALA A 10 -10.31 -16.30 12.56
N PRO A 11 -11.12 -15.42 13.17
CA PRO A 11 -11.52 -14.21 12.49
C PRO A 11 -10.24 -13.36 12.36
N THR A 12 -9.91 -13.01 11.12
CA THR A 12 -9.34 -11.69 10.83
C THR A 12 -10.23 -10.63 11.51
N PRO A 13 -9.81 -9.37 11.72
CA PRO A 13 -10.78 -8.32 12.01
C PRO A 13 -11.72 -8.21 10.79
N GLU A 14 -12.70 -9.09 10.75
CA GLU A 14 -13.70 -9.23 9.73
C GLU A 14 -14.67 -8.10 10.05
N LEU A 15 -14.47 -6.98 9.35
CA LEU A 15 -15.47 -5.93 9.24
C LEU A 15 -16.79 -6.64 8.94
N ILE A 16 -17.68 -6.63 9.93
CA ILE A 16 -18.94 -7.38 9.88
C ILE A 16 -19.65 -6.93 8.60
N PRO A 17 -19.95 -7.85 7.66
CA PRO A 17 -20.58 -7.46 6.42
C PRO A 17 -21.93 -6.81 6.74
N LEU A 18 -22.16 -5.63 6.17
CA LEU A 18 -23.40 -4.86 6.27
C LEU A 18 -24.59 -5.53 5.55
N HIS A 19 -24.54 -6.84 5.29
CA HIS A 19 -25.50 -7.56 4.46
C HIS A 19 -26.23 -8.69 5.20
N HIS A 20 -27.45 -8.96 4.73
CA HIS A 20 -28.25 -10.10 5.15
C HIS A 20 -27.56 -11.45 4.85
N PRO A 21 -27.69 -12.46 5.74
CA PRO A 21 -27.08 -13.76 5.56
C PRO A 21 -27.87 -14.56 4.51
N GLY A 22 -27.42 -14.56 3.24
CA GLY A 22 -28.15 -15.30 2.19
C GLY A 22 -27.49 -15.52 0.84
N GLU A 23 -26.55 -14.70 0.37
CA GLU A 23 -26.05 -14.83 -1.02
C GLU A 23 -24.70 -15.53 -1.15
N LYS A 24 -24.72 -16.72 -1.76
CA LYS A 24 -23.61 -17.66 -1.94
C LYS A 24 -22.57 -17.20 -2.98
N SER A 25 -21.29 -17.26 -2.56
CA SER A 25 -20.03 -17.62 -3.27
C SER A 25 -19.67 -17.11 -4.69
N THR A 26 -20.60 -16.69 -5.54
CA THR A 26 -20.30 -16.09 -6.87
C THR A 26 -20.13 -14.56 -6.80
N SER A 27 -20.33 -13.98 -5.60
CA SER A 27 -20.38 -12.55 -5.38
C SER A 27 -19.06 -11.90 -4.96
N SER A 28 -17.98 -12.64 -4.67
CA SER A 28 -16.71 -12.02 -4.21
C SER A 28 -15.99 -11.25 -5.33
N GLU A 29 -15.87 -11.84 -6.51
CA GLU A 29 -15.22 -11.23 -7.68
C GLU A 29 -16.05 -10.06 -8.22
N PHE A 30 -17.37 -10.22 -8.29
CA PHE A 30 -18.30 -9.14 -8.64
C PHE A 30 -18.28 -7.99 -7.62
N ARG A 31 -18.12 -8.29 -6.32
CA ARG A 31 -17.96 -7.28 -5.26
C ARG A 31 -16.64 -6.53 -5.36
N TYR A 32 -15.54 -7.22 -5.71
CA TYR A 32 -14.24 -6.59 -5.93
C TYR A 32 -14.29 -5.60 -7.11
N LEU A 33 -14.86 -6.02 -8.23
CA LEU A 33 -15.04 -5.16 -9.42
C LEU A 33 -15.99 -3.98 -9.14
N ARG A 34 -17.03 -4.19 -8.32
CA ARG A 34 -17.96 -3.11 -7.92
C ARG A 34 -17.31 -2.10 -6.99
N GLY A 35 -16.48 -2.56 -6.04
CA GLY A 35 -15.68 -1.68 -5.17
C GLY A 35 -14.66 -0.84 -5.94
N GLN A 36 -14.01 -1.42 -6.95
CA GLN A 36 -13.13 -0.68 -7.86
C GLN A 36 -13.89 0.39 -8.65
N ASN A 37 -15.07 0.09 -9.17
CA ASN A 37 -15.85 1.08 -9.91
C ASN A 37 -16.30 2.25 -9.03
N LEU A 38 -16.66 2.01 -7.76
CA LEU A 38 -17.01 3.10 -6.83
C LEU A 38 -15.80 3.95 -6.44
N LEU A 39 -14.63 3.33 -6.25
CA LEU A 39 -13.39 4.05 -5.98
C LEU A 39 -13.19 5.14 -7.03
N PHE A 40 -13.30 4.83 -8.32
CA PHE A 40 -13.01 5.80 -9.39
C PHE A 40 -14.25 6.55 -9.94
N HIS A 41 -15.47 6.26 -9.45
CA HIS A 41 -16.70 6.88 -9.96
C HIS A 41 -16.75 8.40 -9.72
N SER A 42 -16.27 8.87 -8.57
CA SER A 42 -16.37 10.29 -8.17
C SER A 42 -15.28 11.18 -8.77
N LEU A 43 -14.40 10.64 -9.62
CA LEU A 43 -13.28 11.38 -10.20
C LEU A 43 -13.72 12.27 -11.36
N ARG A 44 -13.45 13.57 -11.26
CA ARG A 44 -13.64 14.52 -12.35
C ARG A 44 -12.47 14.46 -13.34
N GLY A 45 -12.64 15.04 -14.53
CA GLY A 45 -11.59 15.02 -15.57
C GLY A 45 -10.23 15.57 -15.12
N GLY A 46 -10.22 16.56 -14.22
CA GLY A 46 -8.97 17.09 -13.64
C GLY A 46 -8.27 16.14 -12.66
N ASP A 47 -9.02 15.27 -11.98
CA ASP A 47 -8.46 14.30 -11.04
C ASP A 47 -7.84 13.12 -11.81
N TRP A 48 -8.43 12.72 -12.94
CA TRP A 48 -7.80 11.80 -13.88
C TRP A 48 -6.46 12.29 -14.39
N LEU A 49 -6.36 13.58 -14.73
CA LEU A 49 -5.09 14.19 -15.14
C LEU A 49 -4.04 14.11 -14.01
N LEU A 50 -4.42 14.46 -12.78
CA LEU A 50 -3.55 14.35 -11.60
C LEU A 50 -3.05 12.92 -11.38
N LEU A 51 -3.93 11.93 -11.54
CA LEU A 51 -3.60 10.51 -11.42
C LEU A 51 -2.65 10.05 -12.52
N CYS A 52 -2.87 10.46 -13.77
CA CYS A 52 -1.97 10.21 -14.89
C CYS A 52 -0.58 10.84 -14.66
N VAL A 53 -0.52 12.09 -14.20
CA VAL A 53 0.75 12.76 -13.89
C VAL A 53 1.47 12.05 -12.74
N GLY A 54 0.76 11.73 -11.65
CA GLY A 54 1.32 11.04 -10.50
C GLY A 54 1.81 9.63 -10.82
N THR A 55 1.12 8.90 -11.71
CA THR A 55 1.55 7.56 -12.18
C THR A 55 2.80 7.66 -13.06
N CYS A 56 2.89 8.62 -13.98
CA CYS A 56 4.09 8.86 -14.77
C CYS A 56 5.32 9.11 -13.88
N PHE A 57 5.19 9.99 -12.87
CA PHE A 57 6.28 10.25 -11.93
C PHE A 57 6.62 9.03 -11.05
N ALA A 58 5.64 8.20 -10.68
CA ALA A 58 5.89 6.94 -9.97
C ALA A 58 6.78 5.99 -10.79
N PHE A 59 6.52 5.84 -12.09
CA PHE A 59 7.34 5.02 -12.98
C PHE A 59 8.75 5.61 -13.15
N ILE A 60 8.86 6.92 -13.38
CA ILE A 60 10.16 7.60 -13.51
C ILE A 60 11.00 7.39 -12.26
N HIS A 61 10.41 7.65 -11.08
CA HIS A 61 11.06 7.47 -9.80
C HIS A 61 11.48 6.01 -9.56
N GLY A 62 10.62 5.06 -9.95
CA GLY A 62 10.89 3.64 -9.79
C GLY A 62 12.02 3.11 -10.69
N ILE A 63 12.07 3.53 -11.95
CA ILE A 63 13.08 3.13 -12.95
C ILE A 63 14.45 3.78 -12.66
N CYS A 64 14.46 4.93 -11.99
CA CYS A 64 15.69 5.67 -11.73
C CYS A 64 16.69 4.89 -10.87
N PHE A 65 16.22 4.07 -9.92
CA PHE A 65 17.13 3.28 -9.06
C PHE A 65 17.95 2.25 -9.87
N PRO A 66 17.34 1.39 -10.71
CA PRO A 66 18.10 0.48 -11.58
C PRO A 66 18.93 1.17 -12.67
N LEU A 67 18.61 2.42 -13.05
CA LEU A 67 19.47 3.19 -13.96
C LEU A 67 20.75 3.67 -13.25
N ILE A 68 20.65 4.07 -11.98
CA ILE A 68 21.82 4.48 -11.19
C ILE A 68 22.77 3.30 -10.97
N THR A 69 22.27 2.08 -10.81
CA THR A 69 23.12 0.88 -10.66
C THR A 69 23.89 0.55 -11.94
N LEU A 70 23.34 0.87 -13.12
CA LEU A 70 24.04 0.76 -14.41
C LEU A 70 25.18 1.77 -14.53
N ILE A 71 24.92 3.02 -14.12
CA ILE A 71 25.95 4.08 -14.04
C ILE A 71 27.07 3.66 -13.09
N LEU A 72 26.71 3.16 -11.91
CA LEU A 72 27.67 2.65 -10.93
C LEU A 72 28.53 1.52 -11.52
N GLY A 73 27.95 0.65 -12.35
CA GLY A 73 28.71 -0.38 -13.08
C GLY A 73 29.78 0.21 -13.97
N HIS A 74 29.42 1.14 -14.85
CA HIS A 74 30.39 1.80 -15.73
C HIS A 74 31.46 2.56 -14.94
N MET A 75 31.10 3.26 -13.85
CA MET A 75 32.08 3.90 -12.96
C MET A 75 33.07 2.87 -12.40
N THR A 76 32.58 1.69 -12.01
CA THR A 76 33.41 0.63 -11.44
C THR A 76 34.43 0.11 -12.46
N ASP A 77 34.03 -0.06 -13.73
CA ASP A 77 34.94 -0.48 -14.80
C ASP A 77 36.03 0.57 -15.06
N ILE A 78 35.68 1.87 -15.10
CA ILE A 78 36.65 2.96 -15.27
C ILE A 78 37.65 2.96 -14.12
N LEU A 79 37.18 2.98 -12.87
CA LEU A 79 38.05 3.05 -11.70
C LEU A 79 39.00 1.84 -11.63
N LEU A 80 38.53 0.66 -12.01
CA LEU A 80 39.37 -0.52 -12.02
C LEU A 80 40.41 -0.47 -13.15
N SER A 81 40.04 0.02 -14.33
CA SER A 81 40.99 0.21 -15.44
C SER A 81 42.11 1.20 -15.08
N GLN A 82 41.79 2.30 -14.39
CA GLN A 82 42.77 3.26 -13.89
C GLN A 82 43.67 2.64 -12.82
N ALA A 83 43.10 1.86 -11.91
CA ALA A 83 43.86 1.17 -10.88
C ALA A 83 44.85 0.17 -11.50
N GLU A 84 44.41 -0.60 -12.50
CA GLU A 84 45.26 -1.55 -13.22
C GLU A 84 46.38 -0.84 -13.99
N GLN A 85 46.08 0.28 -14.68
CA GLN A 85 47.09 1.09 -15.35
C GLN A 85 48.10 1.69 -14.37
N ARG A 86 47.65 2.21 -13.23
CA ARG A 86 48.54 2.71 -12.16
C ARG A 86 49.41 1.58 -11.61
N CYS A 87 48.87 0.40 -11.32
CA CYS A 87 49.66 -0.74 -10.83
C CYS A 87 50.68 -1.23 -11.87
N ASN A 88 50.32 -1.30 -13.15
CA ASN A 88 51.22 -1.68 -14.22
C ASN A 88 52.33 -0.64 -14.43
N SER A 89 51.99 0.66 -14.38
CA SER A 89 52.98 1.75 -14.42
C SER A 89 53.93 1.72 -13.22
N SER A 90 53.45 1.31 -12.04
CA SER A 90 54.23 1.14 -10.81
C SER A 90 55.19 -0.06 -10.88
N ASN A 91 54.74 -1.16 -11.51
CA ASN A 91 55.59 -2.32 -11.76
C ASN A 91 56.65 -2.04 -12.82
N SER A 92 56.33 -1.23 -13.85
CA SER A 92 57.35 -0.75 -14.78
C SER A 92 58.29 0.26 -14.13
N SER A 93 57.81 1.18 -13.28
CA SER A 93 58.67 2.15 -12.61
C SER A 93 59.56 1.51 -11.54
N LEU A 94 59.21 0.37 -10.94
CA LEU A 94 60.15 -0.40 -10.11
C LEU A 94 61.35 -0.96 -10.90
N SER A 95 61.26 -1.03 -12.23
CA SER A 95 62.38 -1.34 -13.13
C SER A 95 63.12 -0.09 -13.67
N TYR A 96 62.57 1.11 -13.49
CA TYR A 96 63.12 2.39 -13.96
C TYR A 96 63.50 3.38 -12.85
N LEU A 97 63.19 3.10 -11.58
CA LEU A 97 63.55 3.92 -10.42
C LEU A 97 65.04 3.77 -10.01
N SER A 98 65.94 3.77 -10.99
CA SER A 98 67.35 4.14 -10.79
C SER A 98 67.74 5.41 -11.54
N GLN A 99 66.81 6.17 -12.13
CA GLN A 99 67.19 7.41 -12.80
C GLN A 99 66.04 8.43 -12.93
N TYR A 100 66.12 9.49 -12.11
CA TYR A 100 65.54 10.85 -12.30
C TYR A 100 64.01 10.96 -12.41
N ASP A 101 63.38 12.10 -12.14
CA ASP A 101 63.42 13.13 -11.08
C ASP A 101 62.11 13.92 -11.29
N GLU A 102 61.81 14.84 -10.37
CA GLU A 102 60.68 15.78 -10.40
C GLU A 102 60.29 16.32 -11.80
N GLU A 103 59.01 16.21 -12.18
CA GLU A 103 58.39 17.22 -13.04
C GLU A 103 56.92 17.44 -12.67
N THR A 104 56.60 18.73 -12.60
CA THR A 104 55.36 19.33 -12.13
C THR A 104 54.46 19.50 -13.33
N ASP A 105 53.28 18.89 -13.36
CA ASP A 105 52.29 19.19 -14.40
C ASP A 105 50.99 19.74 -13.82
N SER A 106 50.65 20.87 -14.43
CA SER A 106 49.57 21.81 -14.15
C SER A 106 48.19 21.20 -14.33
N TYR A 107 47.31 21.46 -13.36
CA TYR A 107 45.88 21.29 -13.52
C TYR A 107 45.33 22.34 -14.50
N GLU A 108 44.99 21.94 -15.73
CA GLU A 108 44.04 22.68 -16.55
C GLU A 108 42.62 22.27 -16.12
N GLU A 109 41.95 23.17 -15.41
CA GLU A 109 40.57 23.01 -14.97
C GLU A 109 39.65 23.11 -16.19
N LEU A 110 39.25 21.97 -16.76
CA LEU A 110 38.29 21.92 -17.87
C LEU A 110 36.90 22.26 -17.33
N SER A 111 36.54 23.54 -17.44
CA SER A 111 35.28 24.07 -16.93
C SER A 111 34.08 23.65 -17.80
N ILE A 112 32.95 23.44 -17.11
CA ILE A 112 31.59 23.10 -17.61
C ILE A 112 31.14 23.95 -18.83
N GLU A 113 31.80 25.08 -19.10
CA GLU A 113 31.48 25.99 -20.20
C GLU A 113 31.68 25.38 -21.60
N ASN A 114 32.65 24.47 -21.80
CA ASN A 114 32.91 23.89 -23.13
C ASN A 114 31.88 22.83 -23.55
N LEU A 115 31.26 22.12 -22.59
CA LEU A 115 30.19 21.15 -22.88
C LEU A 115 28.83 21.83 -23.17
N LEU A 116 28.61 23.03 -22.62
CA LEU A 116 27.38 23.80 -22.88
C LEU A 116 27.39 24.53 -24.23
N GLN A 117 28.56 24.85 -24.79
CA GLN A 117 28.65 25.62 -26.04
C GLN A 117 28.29 24.83 -27.31
N ASN A 118 28.39 23.49 -27.29
CA ASN A 118 28.01 22.65 -28.45
C ASN A 118 26.55 22.21 -28.46
N THR A 119 25.75 22.59 -27.46
CA THR A 119 24.34 22.20 -27.36
C THR A 119 23.42 23.42 -27.47
N SER A 120 23.25 23.93 -28.69
CA SER A 120 22.40 25.12 -28.98
C SER A 120 20.90 24.91 -28.72
N SER A 121 20.49 23.73 -28.27
CA SER A 121 19.18 23.44 -27.71
C SER A 121 19.40 22.62 -26.45
N GLY A 122 19.19 23.19 -25.26
CA GLY A 122 19.39 22.56 -23.94
C GLY A 122 18.47 21.36 -23.64
N PHE A 123 18.37 20.42 -24.57
CA PHE A 123 17.64 19.18 -24.50
C PHE A 123 18.54 18.07 -25.04
N VAL A 124 18.96 17.15 -24.17
CA VAL A 124 19.76 15.99 -24.57
C VAL A 124 18.89 15.09 -25.44
N ASN A 125 19.28 14.87 -26.69
CA ASN A 125 18.52 14.06 -27.64
C ASN A 125 18.59 12.57 -27.20
N PRO A 126 17.47 11.85 -26.99
CA PRO A 126 17.47 10.47 -26.49
C PRO A 126 18.28 9.49 -27.36
N GLN A 127 18.38 9.77 -28.66
CA GLN A 127 19.18 8.97 -29.59
C GLN A 127 20.67 9.18 -29.44
N GLN A 128 21.15 10.39 -29.10
CA GLN A 128 22.58 10.62 -28.80
C GLN A 128 23.00 9.90 -27.51
N LEU A 129 22.11 9.85 -26.52
CA LEU A 129 22.32 9.08 -25.29
C LEU A 129 22.47 7.57 -25.58
N LEU A 130 21.62 7.02 -26.45
CA LEU A 130 21.67 5.62 -26.89
C LEU A 130 22.89 5.30 -27.78
N ASP A 131 23.29 6.22 -28.64
CA ASP A 131 24.47 6.08 -29.51
C ASP A 131 25.78 6.10 -28.70
N ILE A 132 25.83 6.83 -27.57
CA ILE A 132 26.99 6.84 -26.66
C ILE A 132 27.06 5.54 -25.83
N PHE A 133 25.93 5.02 -25.35
CA PHE A 133 25.88 3.70 -24.68
C PHE A 133 26.21 2.53 -25.63
N SER A 134 26.19 2.75 -26.95
CA SER A 134 26.50 1.74 -27.97
C SER A 134 27.83 1.98 -28.70
N SER A 135 28.52 3.09 -28.45
CA SER A 135 29.82 3.39 -29.06
C SER A 135 30.96 2.56 -28.44
N GLU A 136 31.84 2.01 -29.30
CA GLU A 136 33.01 1.22 -28.88
C GLU A 136 33.99 2.05 -28.01
N PRO A 137 34.66 1.43 -27.02
CA PRO A 137 35.51 2.07 -26.02
C PRO A 137 36.86 2.54 -26.59
N GLY A 138 36.83 3.49 -27.54
CA GLY A 138 38.05 4.02 -28.17
C GLY A 138 37.90 5.39 -28.85
N SER A 139 36.74 6.04 -28.79
CA SER A 139 36.51 7.33 -29.49
C SER A 139 36.34 8.56 -28.58
N ILE A 140 36.31 8.38 -27.26
CA ILE A 140 36.07 9.43 -26.25
C ILE A 140 37.20 9.40 -25.22
N SER A 141 37.71 10.56 -24.80
CA SER A 141 38.72 10.64 -23.74
C SER A 141 38.14 10.11 -22.42
N GLN A 142 38.96 9.42 -21.62
CA GLN A 142 38.50 8.84 -20.36
C GLN A 142 37.95 9.91 -19.39
N GLU A 143 38.50 11.12 -19.42
CA GLU A 143 38.02 12.29 -18.66
C GLU A 143 36.65 12.78 -19.15
N GLU A 144 36.43 12.84 -20.47
CA GLU A 144 35.14 13.24 -21.05
C GLU A 144 34.01 12.27 -20.68
N PHE A 145 34.32 10.97 -20.54
CA PHE A 145 33.36 9.96 -20.12
C PHE A 145 33.01 10.05 -18.63
N GLU A 146 33.99 10.38 -17.77
CA GLU A 146 33.75 10.62 -16.34
C GLU A 146 32.86 11.85 -16.10
N ASP A 147 33.13 12.94 -16.81
CA ASP A 147 32.32 14.17 -16.75
C ASP A 147 30.88 13.93 -17.23
N LEU A 148 30.71 13.17 -18.31
CA LEU A 148 29.38 12.77 -18.81
C LEU A 148 28.61 11.96 -17.76
N LEU A 149 29.28 11.02 -17.09
CA LEU A 149 28.66 10.14 -16.11
C LEU A 149 28.29 10.89 -14.82
N SER A 150 29.13 11.83 -14.42
CA SER A 150 28.84 12.79 -13.34
C SER A 150 27.61 13.65 -13.67
N LEU A 151 27.56 14.23 -14.88
CA LEU A 151 26.41 15.02 -15.35
C LEU A 151 25.13 14.20 -15.38
N LEU A 152 25.18 12.96 -15.89
CA LEU A 152 24.03 12.05 -15.93
C LEU A 152 23.51 11.72 -14.52
N SER A 153 24.42 11.47 -13.57
CA SER A 153 24.05 11.21 -12.18
C SER A 153 23.36 12.43 -11.52
N ALA A 154 23.82 13.65 -11.83
CA ALA A 154 23.22 14.89 -11.37
C ALA A 154 21.82 15.10 -11.94
N ILE A 155 21.63 14.86 -13.26
CA ILE A 155 20.32 14.96 -13.92
C ILE A 155 19.33 13.94 -13.33
N LEU A 156 19.77 12.70 -13.08
CA LEU A 156 18.95 11.68 -12.43
C LEU A 156 18.59 12.08 -10.99
N GLY A 157 19.53 12.63 -10.22
CA GLY A 157 19.28 13.13 -8.87
C GLY A 157 18.20 14.22 -8.82
N ILE A 158 18.27 15.20 -9.73
CA ILE A 158 17.24 16.26 -9.86
C ILE A 158 15.90 15.65 -10.28
N THR A 159 15.92 14.69 -11.21
CA THR A 159 14.72 14.00 -11.69
C THR A 159 14.03 13.24 -10.55
N VAL A 160 14.81 12.52 -9.72
CA VAL A 160 14.31 11.82 -8.53
C VAL A 160 13.75 12.79 -7.51
N LEU A 161 14.43 13.93 -7.27
CA LEU A 161 13.94 14.94 -6.32
C LEU A 161 12.56 15.48 -6.74
N VAL A 162 12.42 15.83 -8.01
CA VAL A 162 11.15 16.32 -8.58
C VAL A 162 10.08 15.23 -8.51
N ALA A 163 10.40 14.00 -8.91
CA ALA A 163 9.47 12.90 -8.90
C ALA A 163 9.04 12.50 -7.47
N ALA A 164 9.95 12.48 -6.51
CA ALA A 164 9.70 12.15 -5.11
C ALA A 164 8.76 13.14 -4.43
N PHE A 165 8.71 14.40 -4.90
CA PHE A 165 7.74 15.39 -4.43
C PHE A 165 6.41 15.29 -5.19
N LEU A 166 6.45 15.32 -6.53
CA LEU A 166 5.24 15.39 -7.35
C LEU A 166 4.40 14.10 -7.29
N GLN A 167 5.03 12.92 -7.24
CA GLN A 167 4.30 11.65 -7.17
C GLN A 167 3.38 11.59 -5.94
N PRO A 168 3.88 11.65 -4.67
CA PRO A 168 3.02 11.58 -3.50
C PRO A 168 2.02 12.74 -3.47
N PHE A 169 2.42 13.94 -3.87
CA PHE A 169 1.56 15.13 -3.87
C PHE A 169 0.33 14.96 -4.78
N CYS A 170 0.53 14.52 -6.03
CA CYS A 170 -0.58 14.32 -6.97
C CYS A 170 -1.55 13.22 -6.49
N TRP A 171 -1.01 12.11 -5.97
CA TRP A 171 -1.82 11.01 -5.43
C TRP A 171 -2.62 11.42 -4.20
N GLU A 172 -2.00 12.12 -3.25
CA GLU A 172 -2.66 12.54 -2.01
C GLU A 172 -3.73 13.60 -2.27
N LEU A 173 -3.47 14.55 -3.19
CA LEU A 173 -4.45 15.56 -3.58
C LEU A 173 -5.67 14.95 -4.25
N CYS A 174 -5.45 13.97 -5.14
CA CYS A 174 -6.52 13.23 -5.80
C CYS A 174 -7.36 12.44 -4.78
N SER A 175 -6.71 11.70 -3.89
CA SER A 175 -7.35 10.92 -2.82
C SER A 175 -8.19 11.82 -1.89
N SER A 176 -7.67 12.98 -1.50
CA SER A 176 -8.40 13.93 -0.63
C SER A 176 -9.68 14.45 -1.29
N ARG A 177 -9.65 14.75 -2.59
CA ARG A 177 -10.84 15.19 -3.35
C ARG A 177 -11.85 14.08 -3.50
N GLN A 178 -11.38 12.89 -3.86
CA GLN A 178 -12.20 11.70 -3.98
C GLN A 178 -12.89 11.35 -2.65
N LEU A 179 -12.16 11.43 -1.54
CA LEU A 179 -12.68 11.21 -0.20
C LEU A 179 -13.79 12.20 0.15
N HIS A 180 -13.59 13.48 -0.19
CA HIS A 180 -14.58 14.52 0.07
C HIS A 180 -15.90 14.26 -0.69
N CYS A 181 -15.81 13.93 -1.99
CA CYS A 181 -16.99 13.58 -2.77
C CYS A 181 -17.67 12.31 -2.25
N LEU A 182 -16.90 11.26 -1.93
CA LEU A 182 -17.42 10.03 -1.36
C LEU A 182 -18.17 10.28 -0.05
N LEU A 183 -17.63 11.11 0.84
CA LEU A 183 -18.27 11.50 2.09
C LEU A 183 -19.58 12.26 1.83
N GLN A 184 -19.58 13.19 0.87
CA GLN A 184 -20.80 13.93 0.52
C GLN A 184 -21.91 12.99 0.02
N ASP A 185 -21.58 12.06 -0.87
CA ASP A 185 -22.52 11.08 -1.40
C ASP A 185 -23.02 10.12 -0.31
N LEU A 186 -22.11 9.64 0.54
CA LEU A 186 -22.42 8.77 1.67
C LEU A 186 -23.34 9.45 2.69
N PHE A 187 -23.03 10.68 3.10
CA PHE A 187 -23.86 11.43 4.03
C PHE A 187 -25.24 11.75 3.45
N CYS A 188 -25.30 12.11 2.16
CA CYS A 188 -26.56 12.32 1.47
C CYS A 188 -27.41 11.04 1.53
N GLN A 189 -26.87 9.90 1.11
CA GLN A 189 -27.62 8.65 1.11
C GLN A 189 -28.00 8.17 2.50
N LEU A 190 -27.14 8.40 3.50
CA LEU A 190 -27.45 8.08 4.89
C LEU A 190 -28.70 8.87 5.35
N LEU A 191 -28.78 10.17 5.07
CA LEU A 191 -29.96 10.98 5.42
C LEU A 191 -31.26 10.52 4.73
N TRP A 192 -31.16 9.98 3.52
CA TRP A 192 -32.31 9.47 2.76
C TRP A 192 -32.69 8.04 3.12
N GLN A 193 -31.90 7.35 3.95
CA GLN A 193 -32.08 5.93 4.24
C GLN A 193 -33.36 5.67 5.05
N ASN A 194 -34.08 4.59 4.71
CA ASN A 194 -35.32 4.21 5.37
C ASN A 194 -35.16 3.98 6.89
N MET A 195 -36.16 4.38 7.69
CA MET A 195 -36.17 4.14 9.15
C MET A 195 -36.01 2.64 9.50
N ALA A 196 -36.60 1.77 8.69
CA ALA A 196 -36.45 0.31 8.78
C ALA A 196 -34.99 -0.17 8.73
N TRP A 197 -34.14 0.50 7.95
CA TRP A 197 -32.72 0.17 7.86
C TRP A 197 -31.98 0.56 9.13
N TYR A 198 -32.30 1.72 9.70
CA TYR A 198 -31.73 2.17 10.98
C TYR A 198 -32.13 1.24 12.11
N ASP A 199 -33.39 0.79 12.14
CA ASP A 199 -33.86 -0.20 13.10
C ASP A 199 -33.00 -1.49 13.05
N CYS A 200 -32.66 -1.99 11.86
CA CYS A 200 -31.77 -3.14 11.70
C CYS A 200 -30.31 -2.92 12.13
N HIS A 201 -29.86 -1.67 12.29
CA HIS A 201 -28.47 -1.31 12.61
C HIS A 201 -28.30 -0.65 13.99
N LYS A 202 -29.33 -0.67 14.85
CA LYS A 202 -29.34 -0.02 16.17
C LYS A 202 -28.23 -0.47 17.15
N ASP A 203 -27.81 -1.73 17.07
CA ASP A 203 -26.91 -2.33 18.06
C ASP A 203 -25.42 -2.19 17.70
N LYS A 204 -25.11 -1.65 16.53
CA LYS A 204 -23.72 -1.48 16.05
C LYS A 204 -23.38 0.01 16.05
N ASP A 205 -22.19 0.37 16.50
CA ASP A 205 -21.62 1.71 16.35
C ASP A 205 -21.36 2.02 14.87
N LEU A 206 -22.45 2.24 14.15
CA LEU A 206 -22.51 2.40 12.70
C LEU A 206 -21.66 3.59 12.28
N ALA A 207 -21.68 4.68 13.05
CA ALA A 207 -20.87 5.86 12.80
C ALA A 207 -19.37 5.53 12.83
N SER A 208 -18.91 4.84 13.87
CA SER A 208 -17.50 4.42 13.97
C SER A 208 -17.10 3.45 12.86
N GLN A 209 -17.98 2.51 12.49
CA GLN A 209 -17.74 1.60 11.37
C GLN A 209 -17.61 2.32 10.03
N LEU A 210 -18.51 3.27 9.74
CA LEU A 210 -18.44 4.08 8.51
C LEU A 210 -17.14 4.90 8.47
N ILE A 211 -16.77 5.56 9.58
CA ILE A 211 -15.52 6.32 9.67
C ILE A 211 -14.31 5.42 9.41
N SER A 212 -14.29 4.23 10.01
CA SER A 212 -13.22 3.24 9.78
C SER A 212 -13.13 2.80 8.32
N HIS A 213 -14.26 2.51 7.66
CA HIS A 213 -14.28 2.17 6.24
C HIS A 213 -13.76 3.31 5.35
N VAL A 214 -14.17 4.55 5.64
CA VAL A 214 -13.73 5.75 4.94
C VAL A 214 -12.21 5.97 5.11
N ASP A 215 -11.70 5.82 6.34
CA ASP A 215 -10.27 5.95 6.61
C ASP A 215 -9.46 4.89 5.88
N GLN A 216 -9.91 3.63 5.87
CA GLN A 216 -9.26 2.55 5.10
C GLN A 216 -9.22 2.83 3.60
N ILE A 217 -10.28 3.42 3.04
CA ILE A 217 -10.32 3.82 1.62
C ILE A 217 -9.27 4.89 1.36
N HIS A 218 -9.22 5.95 2.16
CA HIS A 218 -8.23 7.03 2.03
C HIS A 218 -6.79 6.49 2.15
N HIS A 219 -6.57 5.60 3.12
CA HIS A 219 -5.29 4.98 3.39
C HIS A 219 -4.74 4.16 2.22
N GLY A 220 -5.61 3.47 1.48
CA GLY A 220 -5.21 2.68 0.31
C GLY A 220 -5.14 3.47 -1.00
N THR A 221 -5.90 4.55 -1.14
CA THR A 221 -5.98 5.35 -2.38
C THR A 221 -5.05 6.55 -2.45
N GLY A 222 -4.51 6.99 -1.31
CA GLY A 222 -3.57 8.11 -1.22
C GLY A 222 -2.17 7.81 -1.79
N ALA A 223 -1.16 8.51 -1.27
CA ALA A 223 0.23 8.41 -1.72
C ALA A 223 0.78 6.96 -1.78
N ARG A 224 0.23 6.05 -0.98
CA ARG A 224 0.63 4.63 -0.93
C ARG A 224 0.32 3.86 -2.20
N ALA A 225 -0.79 4.16 -2.90
CA ALA A 225 -1.07 3.57 -4.20
C ALA A 225 0.01 3.96 -5.22
N GLY A 226 0.47 5.22 -5.20
CA GLY A 226 1.59 5.68 -6.02
C GLY A 226 2.90 4.98 -5.67
N MET A 227 3.20 4.81 -4.38
CA MET A 227 4.39 4.07 -3.93
C MET A 227 4.34 2.59 -4.35
N LEU A 228 3.16 1.96 -4.36
CA LEU A 228 2.99 0.58 -4.82
C LEU A 228 3.43 0.44 -6.29
N LEU A 229 3.01 1.38 -7.14
CA LEU A 229 3.40 1.42 -8.55
C LEU A 229 4.89 1.69 -8.72
N GLN A 230 5.45 2.62 -7.95
CA GLN A 230 6.88 2.91 -7.96
C GLN A 230 7.71 1.66 -7.63
N TYR A 231 7.43 0.98 -6.52
CA TYR A 231 8.19 -0.22 -6.13
C TYR A 231 7.97 -1.38 -7.09
N SER A 232 6.78 -1.50 -7.69
CA SER A 232 6.51 -2.47 -8.75
C SER A 232 7.36 -2.18 -9.98
N ALA A 233 7.49 -0.91 -10.37
CA ALA A 233 8.33 -0.46 -11.46
C ALA A 233 9.82 -0.69 -11.17
N THR A 234 10.30 -0.40 -9.95
CA THR A 234 11.68 -0.69 -9.51
C THR A 234 11.98 -2.18 -9.55
N CYS A 235 11.06 -3.02 -9.08
CA CYS A 235 11.21 -4.47 -9.14
C CYS A 235 11.31 -4.93 -10.60
N ALA A 236 10.36 -4.55 -11.45
CA ALA A 236 10.36 -4.96 -12.86
C ALA A 236 11.61 -4.47 -13.60
N SER A 237 11.93 -3.18 -13.53
CA SER A 237 13.10 -2.60 -14.19
C SER A 237 14.43 -3.14 -13.66
N GLY A 238 14.54 -3.40 -12.35
CA GLY A 238 15.74 -4.01 -11.74
C GLY A 238 16.04 -5.40 -12.32
N PHE A 239 15.02 -6.24 -12.48
CA PHE A 239 15.20 -7.55 -13.12
C PHE A 239 15.42 -7.43 -14.63
N ILE A 240 14.72 -6.54 -15.33
CA ILE A 240 14.91 -6.33 -16.78
C ILE A 240 16.36 -5.93 -17.08
N ILE A 241 16.90 -4.93 -16.37
CA ILE A 241 18.28 -4.48 -16.56
C ILE A 241 19.27 -5.60 -16.21
N ALA A 242 19.04 -6.32 -15.11
CA ALA A 242 19.87 -7.45 -14.71
C ALA A 242 19.95 -8.54 -15.80
N PHE A 243 18.80 -8.93 -16.38
CA PHE A 243 18.74 -9.92 -17.45
C PHE A 243 19.41 -9.45 -18.75
N ILE A 244 19.28 -8.16 -19.10
CA ILE A 244 19.91 -7.58 -20.28
C ILE A 244 21.44 -7.58 -20.13
N VAL A 245 21.96 -7.16 -18.97
CA VAL A 245 23.41 -7.08 -18.72
C VAL A 245 24.03 -8.46 -18.62
N ASN A 246 23.49 -9.35 -17.77
CA ASN A 246 23.96 -10.72 -17.67
C ASN A 246 22.88 -11.68 -17.16
N TRP A 247 22.27 -12.41 -18.09
CA TRP A 247 21.24 -13.40 -17.76
C TRP A 247 21.76 -14.59 -16.92
N ARG A 248 23.02 -15.02 -17.10
CA ARG A 248 23.59 -16.17 -16.38
C ARG A 248 23.75 -15.87 -14.90
N LEU A 249 24.26 -14.67 -14.58
CA LEU A 249 24.43 -14.19 -13.21
C LEU A 249 23.06 -13.94 -12.56
N THR A 250 22.11 -13.38 -13.30
CA THR A 250 20.76 -13.12 -12.79
C THR A 250 20.03 -14.40 -12.40
N ILE A 251 20.10 -15.47 -13.21
CA ILE A 251 19.52 -16.78 -12.87
C ILE A 251 20.13 -17.35 -11.58
N PHE A 252 21.43 -17.13 -11.37
CA PHE A 252 22.10 -17.61 -10.17
C PHE A 252 21.59 -16.93 -8.89
N ILE A 253 21.26 -15.64 -8.94
CA ILE A 253 20.76 -14.86 -7.78
C ILE A 253 19.24 -15.05 -7.59
N LEU A 254 18.51 -15.49 -8.62
CA LEU A 254 17.05 -15.66 -8.60
C LEU A 254 16.48 -16.49 -7.42
N PRO A 255 17.14 -17.55 -6.89
CA PRO A 255 16.66 -18.26 -5.70
C PRO A 255 16.50 -17.35 -4.47
N LEU A 256 17.34 -16.33 -4.30
CA LEU A 256 17.22 -15.36 -3.21
C LEU A 256 15.92 -14.55 -3.30
N PHE A 257 15.50 -14.21 -4.53
CA PHE A 257 14.24 -13.52 -4.76
C PHE A 257 13.04 -14.36 -4.33
N PHE A 258 13.00 -15.65 -4.68
CA PHE A 258 11.94 -16.54 -4.23
C PHE A 258 11.93 -16.72 -2.71
N GLN A 259 13.10 -16.74 -2.08
CA GLN A 259 13.18 -16.79 -0.62
C GLN A 259 12.58 -15.54 0.02
N CYS A 260 12.80 -14.33 -0.53
CA CYS A 260 12.17 -13.10 -0.04
C CYS A 260 10.65 -13.11 -0.16
N LEU A 261 10.09 -13.75 -1.19
CA LEU A 261 8.64 -13.88 -1.37
C LEU A 261 8.01 -14.89 -0.40
N VAL A 262 8.63 -16.06 -0.25
CA VAL A 262 8.03 -17.20 0.45
C VAL A 262 8.24 -17.12 1.97
N ALA A 263 9.44 -16.69 2.42
CA ALA A 263 9.79 -16.74 3.83
C ALA A 263 8.84 -15.93 4.72
N PRO A 264 8.50 -14.66 4.43
CA PRO A 264 7.57 -13.89 5.28
C PRO A 264 6.20 -14.55 5.39
N HIS A 265 5.69 -15.14 4.30
CA HIS A 265 4.36 -15.75 4.31
C HIS A 265 4.31 -17.05 5.12
N LEU A 266 5.36 -17.89 5.03
CA LEU A 266 5.46 -19.10 5.84
C LEU A 266 5.56 -18.76 7.33
N LEU A 267 6.35 -17.75 7.65
CA LEU A 267 6.49 -17.21 9.00
C LEU A 267 5.11 -16.76 9.52
N ASP A 268 4.38 -15.90 8.80
CA ASP A 268 3.06 -15.42 9.23
C ASP A 268 2.06 -16.54 9.53
N LYS A 269 1.97 -17.56 8.67
CA LYS A 269 1.03 -18.69 8.87
C LYS A 269 1.34 -19.51 10.11
N VAL A 270 2.62 -19.76 10.38
CA VAL A 270 3.05 -20.55 11.54
C VAL A 270 2.87 -19.76 12.85
N TYR A 271 2.93 -18.42 12.81
CA TYR A 271 3.02 -17.59 14.01
C TYR A 271 1.71 -16.99 14.54
N LEU A 272 0.71 -16.72 13.68
CA LEU A 272 -0.54 -16.07 14.10
C LEU A 272 -1.46 -16.98 14.94
N HIS A 273 -1.46 -18.29 14.68
CA HIS A 273 -2.47 -19.19 15.24
C HIS A 273 -2.32 -19.52 16.74
N LEU A 274 -1.13 -19.36 17.35
CA LEU A 274 -0.84 -19.99 18.65
C LEU A 274 -1.01 -19.07 19.88
N THR A 275 -1.07 -17.74 19.72
CA THR A 275 -0.95 -16.81 20.87
C THR A 275 -2.16 -15.93 21.11
N SER A 276 -2.88 -15.51 20.07
CA SER A 276 -4.08 -14.69 20.24
C SER A 276 -5.13 -15.38 21.12
N LYS A 277 -5.24 -16.71 21.03
CA LYS A 277 -6.24 -17.48 21.78
C LYS A 277 -6.03 -17.42 23.29
N ARG A 278 -4.81 -17.66 23.77
CA ARG A 278 -4.51 -17.68 25.22
C ARG A 278 -4.59 -16.31 25.87
N TYR A 279 -4.21 -15.26 25.13
CA TYR A 279 -4.38 -13.90 25.60
C TYR A 279 -5.86 -13.50 25.61
N HIS A 280 -6.63 -13.91 24.61
CA HIS A 280 -8.07 -13.71 24.57
C HIS A 280 -8.80 -14.42 25.72
N GLU A 281 -8.42 -15.66 26.04
CA GLU A 281 -8.93 -16.39 27.22
C GLU A 281 -8.68 -15.61 28.54
N ALA A 282 -7.48 -15.07 28.73
CA ALA A 282 -7.18 -14.24 29.91
C ALA A 282 -7.99 -12.92 29.92
N GLY A 283 -8.20 -12.32 28.74
CA GLY A 283 -9.03 -11.13 28.57
C GLY A 283 -10.50 -11.39 28.90
N GLN A 284 -11.06 -12.53 28.47
CA GLN A 284 -12.42 -12.95 28.80
C GLN A 284 -12.61 -13.12 30.31
N ILE A 285 -11.64 -13.75 31.00
CA ILE A 285 -11.68 -13.88 32.46
C ILE A 285 -11.66 -12.50 33.14
N ALA A 286 -10.81 -11.59 32.67
CA ALA A 286 -10.78 -10.23 33.21
C ALA A 286 -12.09 -9.46 32.96
N GLU A 287 -12.68 -9.62 31.78
CA GLU A 287 -13.95 -9.02 31.43
C GLU A 287 -15.10 -9.55 32.30
N GLU A 288 -15.14 -10.87 32.53
CA GLU A 288 -16.10 -11.51 33.44
C GLU A 288 -15.98 -10.94 34.86
N ILE A 289 -14.76 -10.87 35.40
CA ILE A 289 -14.51 -10.30 36.74
C ILE A 289 -14.93 -8.83 36.81
N LEU A 290 -14.52 -8.00 35.85
CA LEU A 290 -14.81 -6.56 35.86
C LEU A 290 -16.30 -6.26 35.63
N SER A 291 -16.98 -7.08 34.84
CA SER A 291 -18.42 -6.93 34.58
C SER A 291 -19.28 -7.29 35.79
N ASN A 292 -18.83 -8.22 36.62
CA ASN A 292 -19.55 -8.71 37.80
C ASN A 292 -19.13 -8.01 39.10
N PHE A 293 -18.06 -7.22 39.10
CA PHE A 293 -17.54 -6.55 40.29
C PHE A 293 -18.55 -5.56 40.88
N GLN A 294 -18.89 -5.73 42.16
CA GLN A 294 -19.70 -4.80 42.92
C GLN A 294 -18.89 -4.15 44.06
N PRO A 295 -19.04 -2.83 44.29
CA PRO A 295 -18.43 -2.18 45.44
C PRO A 295 -19.03 -2.75 46.75
N GLY A 296 -18.30 -3.66 47.40
CA GLY A 296 -18.75 -4.36 48.61
C GLY A 296 -18.50 -5.87 48.62
N ASP A 297 -17.98 -6.44 47.53
CA ASP A 297 -17.66 -7.86 47.45
C ASP A 297 -16.59 -8.30 48.47
N ASP A 298 -16.75 -9.52 49.00
CA ASP A 298 -15.87 -10.09 50.01
C ASP A 298 -14.42 -10.22 49.49
N THR A 299 -13.45 -9.80 50.32
CA THR A 299 -12.02 -9.86 50.01
C THR A 299 -11.52 -11.27 49.67
N ASP A 300 -12.17 -12.33 50.16
CA ASP A 300 -11.77 -13.71 49.88
C ASP A 300 -12.15 -14.18 48.46
N GLY A 301 -13.29 -13.75 47.92
CA GLY A 301 -13.72 -14.08 46.56
C GLY A 301 -12.84 -13.41 45.51
N THR A 302 -12.55 -12.12 45.70
CA THR A 302 -11.67 -11.34 44.82
C THR A 302 -10.24 -11.90 44.75
N ALA A 303 -9.75 -12.52 45.84
CA ALA A 303 -8.43 -13.16 45.84
C ALA A 303 -8.37 -14.43 44.97
N VAL A 304 -9.46 -15.20 44.90
CA VAL A 304 -9.56 -16.41 44.05
C VAL A 304 -9.60 -16.03 42.58
N GLU A 305 -10.44 -15.06 42.22
CA GLU A 305 -10.56 -14.55 40.85
C GLU A 305 -9.25 -13.92 40.35
N LEU A 306 -8.58 -13.16 41.21
CA LEU A 306 -7.26 -12.60 40.91
C LEU A 306 -6.22 -13.71 40.64
N ASN A 307 -6.27 -14.82 41.38
CA ASN A 307 -5.37 -15.95 41.15
C ASN A 307 -5.68 -16.67 39.83
N CYS A 308 -6.96 -16.85 39.49
CA CYS A 308 -7.38 -17.40 38.20
C CYS A 308 -6.84 -16.56 37.03
N TYR A 309 -6.99 -15.23 37.11
CA TYR A 309 -6.45 -14.31 36.12
C TYR A 309 -4.92 -14.35 36.04
N LYS A 310 -4.22 -14.40 37.19
CA LYS A 310 -2.76 -14.55 37.24
C LYS A 310 -2.30 -15.83 36.54
N GLU A 311 -2.98 -16.96 36.76
CA GLU A 311 -2.66 -18.22 36.11
C GLU A 311 -2.86 -18.15 34.60
N ALA A 312 -3.99 -17.59 34.14
CA ALA A 312 -4.27 -17.40 32.73
C ALA A 312 -3.21 -16.50 32.04
N ILE A 313 -2.81 -15.40 32.69
CA ILE A 313 -1.72 -14.55 32.20
C ILE A 313 -0.39 -15.30 32.14
N GLN A 314 -0.02 -16.05 33.19
CA GLN A 314 1.25 -16.78 33.18
C GLN A 314 1.31 -17.82 32.05
N GLN A 315 0.20 -18.48 31.74
CA GLN A 315 0.10 -19.38 30.59
C GLN A 315 0.25 -18.62 29.27
N SER A 316 -0.41 -17.46 29.13
CA SER A 316 -0.27 -16.60 27.95
C SER A 316 1.16 -16.08 27.77
N GLN A 317 1.87 -15.77 28.86
CA GLN A 317 3.25 -15.31 28.85
C GLN A 317 4.19 -16.42 28.37
N LYS A 318 4.05 -17.64 28.88
CA LYS A 318 4.84 -18.80 28.43
C LYS A 318 4.61 -19.09 26.94
N ALA A 319 3.37 -19.02 26.48
CA ALA A 319 3.04 -19.19 25.06
C ALA A 319 3.65 -18.09 24.19
N THR A 320 3.59 -16.84 24.64
CA THR A 320 4.18 -15.68 23.95
C THR A 320 5.70 -15.78 23.88
N LEU A 321 6.38 -16.18 24.97
CA LEU A 321 7.82 -16.42 24.97
C LEU A 321 8.21 -17.53 24.00
N LYS A 322 7.49 -18.65 24.00
CA LYS A 322 7.73 -19.75 23.04
C LYS A 322 7.56 -19.27 21.59
N ARG A 323 6.56 -18.44 21.31
CA ARG A 323 6.38 -17.80 20.01
C ARG A 323 7.58 -16.91 19.67
N TYR A 324 8.03 -16.06 20.59
CA TYR A 324 9.14 -15.15 20.36
C TYR A 324 10.44 -15.90 20.02
N TYR A 325 10.76 -16.97 20.77
CA TYR A 325 11.91 -17.83 20.44
C TYR A 325 11.77 -18.49 19.07
N SER A 326 10.57 -18.93 18.68
CA SER A 326 10.31 -19.52 17.36
C SER A 326 10.45 -18.49 16.23
N ILE A 327 10.00 -17.24 16.44
CA ILE A 327 10.14 -16.14 15.47
C ILE A 327 11.62 -15.80 15.28
N ILE A 328 12.36 -15.55 16.37
CA ILE A 328 13.78 -15.21 16.27
C ILE A 328 14.56 -16.34 15.60
N SER A 329 14.31 -17.59 15.99
CA SER A 329 14.98 -18.74 15.39
C SER A 329 14.68 -18.86 13.89
N GLY A 330 13.42 -18.70 13.48
CA GLY A 330 13.03 -18.71 12.07
C GLY A 330 13.68 -17.58 11.27
N MET A 331 13.64 -16.35 11.79
CA MET A 331 14.29 -15.20 11.16
C MET A 331 15.81 -15.41 11.06
N LEU A 332 16.48 -15.90 12.10
CA LEU A 332 17.90 -16.17 12.10
C LEU A 332 18.29 -17.15 10.98
N VAL A 333 17.54 -18.24 10.81
CA VAL A 333 17.78 -19.22 9.74
C VAL A 333 17.62 -18.56 8.36
N VAL A 334 16.55 -17.80 8.14
CA VAL A 334 16.32 -17.10 6.86
C VAL A 334 17.47 -16.13 6.54
N TYR A 335 17.93 -15.36 7.53
CA TYR A 335 19.07 -14.45 7.38
C TYR A 335 20.39 -15.21 7.13
N LEU A 336 20.63 -16.31 7.82
CA LEU A 336 21.84 -17.12 7.63
C LEU A 336 21.90 -17.69 6.21
N VAL A 337 20.80 -18.28 5.73
CA VAL A 337 20.70 -18.82 4.37
C VAL A 337 20.90 -17.71 3.32
N ALA A 338 20.26 -16.55 3.50
CA ALA A 338 20.42 -15.43 2.58
C ALA A 338 21.87 -14.95 2.48
N ASN A 339 22.56 -14.80 3.62
CA ASN A 339 23.97 -14.41 3.65
C ASN A 339 24.91 -15.50 3.08
N ALA A 340 24.60 -16.78 3.30
CA ALA A 340 25.38 -17.88 2.73
C ALA A 340 25.27 -17.90 1.19
N VAL A 341 24.06 -17.76 0.64
CA VAL A 341 23.86 -17.69 -0.81
C VAL A 341 24.52 -16.44 -1.39
N LEU A 342 24.45 -15.31 -0.68
CA LEU A 342 25.18 -14.09 -1.06
C LEU A 342 26.70 -14.32 -1.11
N ALA A 343 27.28 -14.99 -0.12
CA ALA A 343 28.71 -15.31 -0.10
C ALA A 343 29.11 -16.20 -1.29
N VAL A 344 28.29 -17.21 -1.61
CA VAL A 344 28.52 -18.08 -2.79
C VAL A 344 28.38 -17.28 -4.09
N ALA A 345 27.40 -16.36 -4.19
CA ALA A 345 27.25 -15.50 -5.35
C ALA A 345 28.48 -14.62 -5.57
N LEU A 346 29.00 -13.98 -4.53
CA LEU A 346 30.21 -13.17 -4.61
C LEU A 346 31.45 -14.00 -4.99
N TRP A 347 31.59 -15.21 -4.43
CA TRP A 347 32.67 -16.12 -4.79
C TRP A 347 32.63 -16.55 -6.27
N GLN A 348 31.43 -16.88 -6.78
CA GLN A 348 31.25 -17.24 -8.18
C GLN A 348 31.50 -16.05 -9.11
N ASN A 349 31.06 -14.85 -8.70
CA ASN A 349 31.30 -13.61 -9.45
C ASN A 349 32.80 -13.32 -9.57
N TRP A 350 33.55 -13.43 -8.47
CA TRP A 350 35.00 -13.31 -8.48
C TRP A 350 35.65 -14.26 -9.50
N LYS A 351 35.27 -15.55 -9.46
CA LYS A 351 35.82 -16.55 -10.37
C LYS A 351 35.51 -16.24 -11.85
N LEU A 352 34.35 -15.68 -12.14
CA LEU A 352 33.98 -15.26 -13.51
C LEU A 352 34.82 -14.10 -14.02
N ILE A 353 35.15 -13.14 -13.13
CA ILE A 353 36.03 -12.01 -13.42
C ILE A 353 37.46 -12.53 -13.68
N GLU A 354 37.96 -13.43 -12.83
CA GLU A 354 39.30 -14.03 -12.98
C GLU A 354 39.48 -14.79 -14.32
N MET A 355 38.42 -15.45 -14.79
CA MET A 355 38.41 -16.12 -16.10
C MET A 355 38.27 -15.17 -17.29
N GLY A 356 38.20 -13.85 -17.07
CA GLY A 356 38.03 -12.83 -18.13
C GLY A 356 36.68 -12.91 -18.85
N CYS A 357 35.70 -13.62 -18.30
CA CYS A 357 34.41 -13.86 -18.95
C CYS A 357 33.39 -12.74 -18.67
N LEU A 358 33.65 -11.86 -17.71
CA LEU A 358 32.71 -10.84 -17.26
C LEU A 358 33.44 -9.59 -16.76
N ALA A 359 32.97 -8.42 -17.19
CA ALA A 359 33.43 -7.13 -16.67
C ALA A 359 33.01 -6.95 -15.19
N PRO A 360 33.90 -6.44 -14.32
CA PRO A 360 33.60 -6.16 -12.91
C PRO A 360 32.39 -5.23 -12.70
N GLY A 361 32.23 -4.22 -13.56
CA GLY A 361 31.10 -3.29 -13.54
C GLY A 361 29.77 -3.93 -13.93
N ALA A 362 29.80 -4.91 -14.84
CA ALA A 362 28.61 -5.70 -15.17
C ALA A 362 28.15 -6.54 -13.97
N VAL A 363 29.09 -7.09 -13.17
CA VAL A 363 28.76 -7.79 -11.91
C VAL A 363 28.10 -6.84 -10.92
N ALA A 364 28.69 -5.66 -10.68
CA ALA A 364 28.16 -4.67 -9.75
C ALA A 364 26.75 -4.22 -10.17
N THR A 365 26.55 -3.94 -11.46
CA THR A 365 25.25 -3.54 -12.02
C THR A 365 24.19 -4.60 -11.74
N VAL A 366 24.44 -5.85 -12.11
CA VAL A 366 23.46 -6.93 -11.95
C VAL A 366 23.17 -7.18 -10.47
N PHE A 367 24.21 -7.19 -9.64
CA PHE A 367 24.09 -7.43 -8.20
C PHE A 367 23.21 -6.38 -7.50
N PHE A 368 23.51 -5.09 -7.67
CA PHE A 368 22.75 -4.02 -7.03
C PHE A 368 21.35 -3.84 -7.64
N SER A 369 21.18 -4.08 -8.94
CA SER A 369 19.86 -4.01 -9.59
C SER A 369 18.90 -5.08 -9.07
N VAL A 370 19.38 -6.33 -8.94
CA VAL A 370 18.56 -7.44 -8.41
C VAL A 370 18.25 -7.23 -6.93
N ILE A 371 19.23 -6.82 -6.11
CA ILE A 371 18.98 -6.54 -4.68
C ILE A 371 17.98 -5.40 -4.50
N GLY A 372 18.10 -4.31 -5.26
CA GLY A 372 17.13 -3.22 -5.24
C GLY A 372 15.72 -3.67 -5.62
N GLY A 373 15.62 -4.53 -6.64
CA GLY A 373 14.35 -5.15 -7.02
C GLY A 373 13.77 -6.02 -5.90
N MET A 374 14.58 -6.87 -5.28
CA MET A 374 14.17 -7.71 -4.15
C MET A 374 13.72 -6.90 -2.93
N LEU A 375 14.42 -5.83 -2.59
CA LEU A 375 14.05 -4.94 -1.48
C LEU A 375 12.72 -4.23 -1.73
N SER A 376 12.41 -3.93 -3.00
CA SER A 376 11.15 -3.30 -3.40
C SER A 376 9.93 -4.19 -3.14
N ILE A 377 10.06 -5.51 -3.28
CA ILE A 377 8.99 -6.48 -3.00
C ILE A 377 8.53 -6.42 -1.55
N ASN A 378 9.46 -6.29 -0.61
CA ASN A 378 9.15 -6.18 0.81
C ASN A 378 8.28 -4.94 1.11
N LYS A 379 8.34 -3.92 0.24
CA LYS A 379 7.47 -2.74 0.32
C LYS A 379 6.14 -2.98 -0.40
N ILE A 380 6.14 -3.69 -1.53
CA ILE A 380 4.93 -4.00 -2.32
C ILE A 380 3.88 -4.74 -1.48
N LEU A 381 4.27 -5.75 -0.68
CA LEU A 381 3.32 -6.57 0.09
C LEU A 381 2.40 -5.76 1.02
N PRO A 382 2.92 -4.99 2.00
CA PRO A 382 2.06 -4.21 2.91
C PRO A 382 1.29 -3.09 2.20
N LEU A 383 1.86 -2.50 1.13
CA LEU A 383 1.18 -1.48 0.34
C LEU A 383 0.01 -2.09 -0.47
N GLY A 384 0.22 -3.27 -1.05
CA GLY A 384 -0.81 -4.03 -1.75
C GLY A 384 -1.94 -4.44 -0.81
N ALA A 385 -1.61 -4.90 0.41
CA ALA A 385 -2.60 -5.23 1.43
C ALA A 385 -3.48 -4.01 1.80
N ALA A 386 -2.89 -2.81 1.89
CA ALA A 386 -3.65 -1.58 2.15
C ALA A 386 -4.62 -1.25 1.00
N VAL A 387 -4.20 -1.38 -0.25
CA VAL A 387 -5.07 -1.19 -1.43
C VAL A 387 -6.20 -2.24 -1.44
N MET A 388 -5.90 -3.50 -1.12
CA MET A 388 -6.92 -4.54 -1.01
C MET A 388 -7.94 -4.23 0.09
N SER A 389 -7.48 -3.81 1.28
CA SER A 389 -8.37 -3.39 2.37
C SER A 389 -9.25 -2.21 1.96
N ALA A 390 -8.70 -1.23 1.23
CA ALA A 390 -9.47 -0.11 0.69
C ALA A 390 -10.55 -0.58 -0.29
N THR A 391 -10.24 -1.51 -1.19
CA THR A 391 -11.26 -2.06 -2.13
C THR A 391 -12.37 -2.82 -1.40
N GLN A 392 -12.04 -3.54 -0.33
CA GLN A 392 -13.03 -4.25 0.48
C GLN A 392 -13.95 -3.28 1.23
N SER A 393 -13.39 -2.21 1.81
CA SER A 393 -14.16 -1.17 2.48
C SER A 393 -15.00 -0.34 1.51
N ALA A 394 -14.49 -0.05 0.32
CA ALA A 394 -15.27 0.58 -0.74
C ALA A 394 -16.46 -0.29 -1.15
N ALA A 395 -16.26 -1.60 -1.34
CA ALA A 395 -17.35 -2.52 -1.65
C ALA A 395 -18.42 -2.56 -0.52
N ALA A 396 -18.02 -2.47 0.75
CA ALA A 396 -18.98 -2.37 1.85
C ALA A 396 -19.82 -1.07 1.79
N LEU A 397 -19.19 0.07 1.47
CA LEU A 397 -19.89 1.35 1.32
C LEU A 397 -20.77 1.42 0.05
N THR A 398 -20.41 0.73 -1.03
CA THR A 398 -21.26 0.68 -2.25
C THR A 398 -22.66 0.18 -1.94
N VAL A 399 -22.80 -0.77 -1.03
CA VAL A 399 -24.11 -1.32 -0.66
C VAL A 399 -25.00 -0.26 -0.03
N ILE A 400 -24.41 0.67 0.75
CA ILE A 400 -25.15 1.78 1.36
C ILE A 400 -25.45 2.85 0.31
N ILE A 401 -24.46 3.23 -0.50
CA ILE A 401 -24.59 4.32 -1.48
C ILE A 401 -25.56 3.96 -2.61
N ASP A 402 -25.54 2.70 -3.08
CA ASP A 402 -26.41 2.21 -4.15
C ASP A 402 -27.82 1.85 -3.65
N ASN A 403 -28.04 1.83 -2.33
CA ASN A 403 -29.36 1.54 -1.78
C ASN A 403 -30.28 2.72 -2.08
N ALA A 404 -31.00 2.62 -3.19
CA ALA A 404 -32.03 3.58 -3.53
C ALA A 404 -33.12 3.48 -2.45
N SER A 405 -33.18 4.47 -1.57
CA SER A 405 -34.31 4.60 -0.67
C SER A 405 -35.58 4.64 -1.51
N ALA A 406 -36.47 3.66 -1.31
CA ALA A 406 -37.70 3.49 -2.09
C ALA A 406 -38.63 4.72 -2.04
N GLU A 407 -38.35 5.65 -1.12
CA GLU A 407 -39.09 6.89 -0.91
C GLU A 407 -38.26 8.14 -1.28
N LYS A 408 -37.48 8.11 -2.37
CA LYS A 408 -37.09 9.38 -3.02
C LYS A 408 -38.38 10.10 -3.38
N GLY A 409 -38.70 11.13 -2.59
CA GLY A 409 -39.98 11.82 -2.56
C GLY A 409 -40.56 11.93 -3.95
N THR A 410 -41.65 11.18 -4.17
CA THR A 410 -42.46 11.32 -5.37
C THR A 410 -42.78 12.80 -5.49
N GLU A 411 -42.55 13.39 -6.67
CA GLU A 411 -42.82 14.80 -6.96
C GLU A 411 -44.09 15.23 -6.23
N LEU A 412 -43.95 16.19 -5.31
CA LEU A 412 -45.06 16.77 -4.57
C LEU A 412 -46.08 17.25 -5.59
N THR A 413 -47.12 16.45 -5.84
CA THR A 413 -48.26 16.90 -6.62
C THR A 413 -48.85 18.04 -5.82
N ASN A 414 -48.70 19.27 -6.33
CA ASN A 414 -49.27 20.50 -5.80
C ASN A 414 -50.80 20.40 -5.73
N LYS A 415 -51.31 19.69 -4.72
CA LYS A 415 -52.73 19.67 -4.39
C LYS A 415 -52.96 20.62 -3.23
N THR A 416 -53.64 21.69 -3.57
CA THR A 416 -54.11 22.78 -2.72
C THR A 416 -55.16 22.30 -1.71
N GLU A 417 -55.08 22.87 -0.50
CA GLU A 417 -55.97 22.72 0.66
C GLU A 417 -56.15 21.29 1.23
N ILE A 418 -55.35 21.01 2.27
CA ILE A 418 -55.43 19.78 3.06
C ILE A 418 -56.47 19.98 4.17
N THR A 419 -57.63 19.31 4.08
CA THR A 419 -58.71 19.36 5.08
C THR A 419 -58.49 18.46 6.31
N GLY A 420 -57.29 17.91 6.51
CA GLY A 420 -56.88 17.24 7.76
C GLY A 420 -57.60 15.94 8.14
N LYS A 421 -58.37 15.32 7.24
CA LYS A 421 -59.14 14.10 7.53
C LYS A 421 -58.32 12.83 7.23
N VAL A 422 -57.81 12.18 8.26
CA VAL A 422 -56.99 10.95 8.17
C VAL A 422 -57.87 9.71 8.43
N GLN A 423 -57.77 8.68 7.57
CA GLN A 423 -58.48 7.41 7.74
C GLN A 423 -57.50 6.24 7.53
N PHE A 424 -57.43 5.34 8.51
CA PHE A 424 -56.73 4.05 8.37
C PHE A 424 -57.75 3.00 7.91
N LYS A 425 -57.45 2.28 6.83
CA LYS A 425 -58.29 1.18 6.31
C LYS A 425 -57.49 -0.11 6.29
N ASP A 426 -57.91 -1.08 7.10
CA ASP A 426 -57.36 -2.44 7.14
C ASP A 426 -55.82 -2.52 7.09
N VAL A 427 -55.16 -1.74 7.95
CA VAL A 427 -53.70 -1.64 7.99
C VAL A 427 -53.12 -2.74 8.88
N SER A 428 -52.31 -3.61 8.28
CA SER A 428 -51.45 -4.57 8.98
C SER A 428 -50.00 -4.13 8.81
N PHE A 429 -49.27 -4.02 9.93
CA PHE A 429 -47.88 -3.59 9.93
C PHE A 429 -47.02 -4.52 10.80
N SER A 430 -45.77 -4.74 10.41
CA SER A 430 -44.80 -5.47 11.21
C SER A 430 -43.43 -4.80 11.06
N TYR A 431 -42.74 -4.60 12.17
CA TYR A 431 -41.38 -4.07 12.16
C TYR A 431 -40.40 -5.10 11.57
N PRO A 432 -39.40 -4.69 10.77
CA PRO A 432 -38.47 -5.60 10.09
C PRO A 432 -37.69 -6.52 11.04
N LEU A 433 -37.36 -6.01 12.23
CA LEU A 433 -36.59 -6.73 13.26
C LEU A 433 -37.32 -7.95 13.84
N ASP A 434 -38.65 -7.97 13.80
CA ASP A 434 -39.45 -8.95 14.54
C ASP A 434 -40.70 -9.32 13.72
N SER A 435 -40.48 -9.93 12.55
CA SER A 435 -41.53 -10.36 11.60
C SER A 435 -42.59 -11.29 12.19
N LYS A 436 -42.34 -11.83 13.39
CA LYS A 436 -43.28 -12.67 14.16
C LYS A 436 -44.30 -11.87 14.95
N LYS A 437 -44.08 -10.58 15.22
CA LYS A 437 -45.04 -9.70 15.89
C LYS A 437 -45.69 -8.80 14.85
N GLN A 438 -46.92 -9.17 14.45
CA GLN A 438 -47.77 -8.30 13.66
C GLN A 438 -48.54 -7.35 14.59
N VAL A 439 -48.46 -6.06 14.30
CA VAL A 439 -49.32 -5.04 14.90
C VAL A 439 -50.49 -4.84 13.94
N GLN A 440 -51.68 -5.32 14.33
CA GLN A 440 -52.92 -5.09 13.58
C GLN A 440 -53.69 -3.92 14.19
N CYS A 441 -54.05 -2.93 13.37
CA CYS A 441 -54.99 -1.89 13.75
C CYS A 441 -56.31 -2.11 13.01
N ASN A 442 -57.30 -2.71 13.68
CA ASN A 442 -58.64 -2.86 13.12
C ASN A 442 -59.45 -1.55 13.27
N ASN A 443 -59.78 -0.93 12.13
CA ASN A 443 -60.75 0.16 11.92
C ASN A 443 -60.93 1.17 13.07
N SER A 444 -59.87 1.91 13.38
CA SER A 444 -59.91 3.07 14.29
C SER A 444 -60.08 4.36 13.48
N PHE A 445 -61.21 5.06 13.64
CA PHE A 445 -61.38 6.42 13.11
C PHE A 445 -60.76 7.42 14.09
N LEU A 446 -59.64 8.05 13.73
CA LEU A 446 -59.06 9.14 14.52
C LEU A 446 -59.52 10.48 13.93
N TYR A 447 -60.53 11.10 14.53
CA TYR A 447 -60.90 12.49 14.23
C TYR A 447 -59.99 13.42 15.04
N LEU A 448 -58.91 13.90 14.42
CA LEU A 448 -58.10 15.00 14.97
C LEU A 448 -58.84 16.33 14.78
N ASN A 449 -59.92 16.52 15.55
CA ASN A 449 -60.51 17.85 15.71
C ASN A 449 -59.53 18.68 16.56
N TYR A 450 -59.00 19.76 15.98
CA TYR A 450 -58.15 20.79 16.62
C TYR A 450 -56.63 20.52 16.71
N LEU A 451 -56.00 20.07 15.63
CA LEU A 451 -54.59 20.40 15.40
C LEU A 451 -54.51 21.27 14.14
N ASN A 452 -54.58 22.58 14.36
CA ASN A 452 -54.29 23.58 13.33
C ASN A 452 -52.78 23.58 13.09
N ILE A 453 -52.27 22.52 12.44
CA ILE A 453 -50.88 22.49 11.98
C ILE A 453 -50.84 23.38 10.74
N ARG A 454 -50.54 24.66 10.98
CA ARG A 454 -50.14 25.57 9.93
C ARG A 454 -48.76 25.09 9.46
N LEU A 455 -48.74 24.27 8.42
CA LEU A 455 -47.52 24.05 7.64
C LEU A 455 -47.26 25.37 6.91
N GLU A 456 -46.59 26.30 7.58
CA GLU A 456 -45.91 27.38 6.89
C GLU A 456 -44.89 26.70 5.99
N SER A 457 -45.14 26.78 4.68
CA SER A 457 -44.13 26.57 3.66
C SER A 457 -42.98 27.52 3.99
N VAL A 458 -41.95 26.99 4.65
CA VAL A 458 -40.66 27.63 4.67
C VAL A 458 -40.09 27.39 3.28
N GLU A 459 -40.47 28.25 2.34
CA GLU A 459 -39.66 28.51 1.15
C GLU A 459 -38.30 29.00 1.65
N HIS A 460 -37.39 28.07 1.94
CA HIS A 460 -35.98 28.41 1.98
C HIS A 460 -35.59 28.76 0.54
N LYS A 461 -35.65 30.05 0.23
CA LYS A 461 -34.78 30.64 -0.80
C LYS A 461 -33.36 30.24 -0.43
N ILE A 462 -32.86 29.20 -1.09
CA ILE A 462 -31.43 29.03 -1.30
C ILE A 462 -31.06 30.18 -2.23
N ASN A 463 -30.66 31.29 -1.61
CA ASN A 463 -29.97 32.36 -2.31
C ASN A 463 -28.72 31.72 -2.92
N ASN A 464 -28.69 31.66 -4.25
CA ASN A 464 -27.45 31.57 -4.99
C ASN A 464 -26.59 32.77 -4.57
N GLY A 465 -25.63 32.53 -3.68
CA GLY A 465 -24.73 33.57 -3.22
C GLY A 465 -24.03 33.18 -1.93
N ILE A 466 -22.78 32.71 -2.11
CA ILE A 466 -21.57 32.91 -1.28
C ILE A 466 -20.82 31.58 -1.06
N LEU A 467 -19.70 31.49 -1.80
CA LEU A 467 -18.40 30.84 -1.55
C LEU A 467 -18.34 29.39 -1.06
#